data_AF-A0A0F8ZRV6-F1
#
_entry.id   AF-A0A0F8ZRV6-F1
#
_cell.length_a   1.000
_cell.length_b   1.000
_cell.length_c   1.000
_cell.angle_alpha   90.00
_cell.angle_beta   90.00
_cell.angle_gamma   90.00
#
_symmetry.space_group_name_H-M   'P 1'
#
loop_
_entity.id
_entity.type
_entity.pdbx_description
1 polymer ?
#
loop_
_entity_poly.entity_id
_entity_poly.type
_entity_poly.pdbx_seq_one_letter_code
_entity_poly.pdbx_strand_id
1 'polypeptide(L)'
;MPAAESNTGQVNEMARTLIDLEYRRHVRRYPCVVAVRRGVVKDCLPPVQACHVLHSGFGGKDVPDHYNLWPGCVVHHSEQHHIGRESFDKKYEFSVREIAERVGREILDGVEFPDQPYGMEVAHL
;
A
#
# COMPACT_ATOMS: atom_id res chain seq x y z
N MET A 1 53.14 -21.02 -15.36
CA MET A 1 52.43 -21.71 -14.26
C MET A 1 51.50 -20.70 -13.58
N PRO A 2 50.30 -21.13 -13.14
CA PRO A 2 49.10 -20.30 -13.03
C PRO A 2 48.82 -19.81 -11.60
N ALA A 3 48.10 -18.69 -11.47
CA ALA A 3 47.23 -18.36 -10.35
C ALA A 3 46.44 -17.09 -10.71
N ALA A 4 45.19 -16.90 -10.37
CA ALA A 4 44.09 -17.78 -9.98
C ALA A 4 42.88 -16.84 -10.14
N GLU A 5 41.83 -17.35 -10.76
CA GLU A 5 40.56 -16.66 -10.87
C GLU A 5 40.03 -16.33 -9.47
N SER A 6 39.50 -15.12 -9.29
CA SER A 6 38.38 -14.94 -8.37
C SER A 6 37.32 -14.15 -9.10
N ASN A 7 36.54 -14.93 -9.83
CA ASN A 7 35.19 -14.64 -10.26
C ASN A 7 34.40 -14.23 -9.01
N THR A 8 34.34 -12.93 -8.72
CA THR A 8 33.45 -12.37 -7.71
C THR A 8 32.04 -12.58 -8.22
N GLY A 9 31.47 -13.72 -7.82
CA GLY A 9 30.09 -14.06 -8.07
C GLY A 9 29.22 -12.87 -7.67
N GLN A 10 28.63 -12.24 -8.68
CA GLN A 10 27.42 -11.45 -8.51
C GLN A 10 26.37 -12.42 -7.99
N VAL A 11 26.29 -12.51 -6.66
CA VAL A 11 25.11 -13.05 -6.01
C VAL A 11 23.96 -12.14 -6.41
N ASN A 12 23.14 -12.67 -7.29
CA ASN A 12 21.90 -12.08 -7.75
C ASN A 12 20.99 -12.00 -6.52
N GLU A 13 21.13 -10.91 -5.77
CA GLU A 13 20.37 -10.62 -4.58
C GLU A 13 18.93 -10.34 -5.03
N MET A 14 18.13 -11.40 -5.13
CA MET A 14 16.68 -11.28 -5.28
C MET A 14 16.21 -10.47 -4.08
N ALA A 15 16.05 -9.17 -4.28
CA ALA A 15 15.79 -8.18 -3.25
C ALA A 15 14.59 -8.62 -2.42
N ARG A 16 14.85 -9.25 -1.27
CA ARG A 16 13.82 -9.59 -0.30
C ARG A 16 13.10 -8.28 0.02
N THR A 17 11.80 -8.23 -0.25
CA THR A 17 10.96 -7.11 0.17
C THR A 17 11.15 -6.95 1.68
N LEU A 18 11.81 -5.87 2.09
CA LEU A 18 11.88 -5.50 3.49
C LEU A 18 10.45 -5.16 3.91
N ILE A 19 9.93 -5.93 4.86
CA ILE A 19 8.59 -5.77 5.41
C ILE A 19 8.69 -4.81 6.58
N ASP A 20 7.94 -3.71 6.52
CA ASP A 20 7.82 -2.78 7.64
C ASP A 20 6.51 -3.03 8.38
N LEU A 21 6.64 -3.58 9.59
CA LEU A 21 5.50 -3.92 10.42
C LEU A 21 4.83 -2.69 11.03
N GLU A 22 5.57 -1.61 11.29
CA GLU A 22 5.02 -0.36 11.83
C GLU A 22 4.24 0.38 10.75
N TYR A 23 4.80 0.51 9.55
CA TYR A 23 4.11 1.06 8.39
C TYR A 23 2.81 0.29 8.12
N ARG A 24 2.88 -1.05 8.05
CA ARG A 24 1.67 -1.86 7.86
C ARG A 24 0.66 -1.70 8.99
N ARG A 25 1.09 -1.56 10.24
CA ARG A 25 0.18 -1.30 11.38
C ARG A 25 -0.49 0.06 11.23
N HIS A 26 0.25 1.10 10.84
CA HIS A 26 -0.29 2.43 10.60
C HIS A 26 -1.37 2.41 9.51
N VAL A 27 -1.06 1.82 8.35
CA VAL A 27 -2.02 1.67 7.24
C VAL A 27 -3.30 0.97 7.70
N ARG A 28 -3.19 -0.12 8.47
CA ARG A 28 -4.35 -0.91 8.93
C ARG A 28 -5.25 -0.21 9.95
N ARG A 29 -4.87 0.94 10.49
CA ARG A 29 -5.73 1.75 11.38
C ARG A 29 -6.85 2.45 10.61
N TYR A 30 -6.63 2.70 9.33
CA TYR A 30 -7.62 3.36 8.47
C TYR A 30 -8.70 2.40 7.99
N PRO A 31 -9.93 2.87 7.77
CA PRO A 31 -10.94 2.08 7.06
C PRO A 31 -10.52 1.82 5.62
N CYS A 32 -11.18 0.85 4.98
CA CYS A 32 -10.97 0.61 3.56
C CYS A 32 -11.36 1.85 2.74
N VAL A 33 -10.44 2.38 1.93
CA VAL A 33 -10.67 3.61 1.15
C VAL A 33 -11.85 3.50 0.18
N VAL A 34 -12.08 2.32 -0.39
CA VAL A 34 -13.24 2.09 -1.26
C VAL A 34 -14.55 2.20 -0.48
N ALA A 35 -14.57 1.69 0.75
CA ALA A 35 -15.75 1.71 1.60
C ALA A 35 -16.09 3.13 2.04
N VAL A 36 -15.06 3.92 2.37
CA VAL A 36 -15.19 5.36 2.63
C VAL A 36 -15.77 6.06 1.41
N ARG A 37 -15.12 5.89 0.24
CA ARG A 37 -15.55 6.51 -1.02
C ARG A 37 -17.01 6.20 -1.38
N ARG A 38 -17.49 5.02 -1.00
CA ARG A 38 -18.85 4.56 -1.29
C ARG A 38 -19.85 4.81 -0.14
N GLY A 39 -19.41 5.34 1.01
CA GLY A 39 -20.27 5.55 2.18
C GLY A 39 -20.77 4.27 2.85
N VAL A 40 -20.04 3.16 2.71
CA VAL A 40 -20.46 1.81 3.14
C VAL A 40 -19.41 1.14 4.04
N VAL A 41 -18.73 1.91 4.89
CA VAL A 41 -17.65 1.42 5.77
C VAL A 41 -18.10 0.22 6.62
N LYS A 42 -19.33 0.27 7.16
CA LYS A 42 -19.94 -0.82 7.94
C LYS A 42 -20.12 -2.14 7.19
N ASP A 43 -20.14 -2.10 5.85
CA ASP A 43 -20.36 -3.26 4.99
C ASP A 43 -19.03 -3.90 4.53
N CYS A 44 -17.89 -3.32 4.93
CA CYS A 44 -16.59 -3.92 4.64
C CYS A 44 -16.30 -5.11 5.54
N LEU A 45 -15.80 -6.19 4.93
CA LEU A 45 -15.35 -7.37 5.66
C LEU A 45 -13.99 -7.10 6.31
N PRO A 46 -13.88 -7.05 7.65
CA PRO A 46 -12.60 -6.97 8.33
C PRO A 46 -11.79 -8.28 8.16
N PRO A 47 -10.47 -8.25 8.34
CA PRO A 47 -9.64 -7.09 8.71
C PRO A 47 -9.27 -6.21 7.51
N VAL A 48 -9.00 -4.92 7.78
CA VAL A 48 -8.30 -4.06 6.82
C VAL A 48 -6.88 -4.56 6.65
N GLN A 49 -6.42 -4.57 5.40
CA GLN A 49 -5.11 -5.02 4.96
C GLN A 49 -4.30 -3.82 4.48
N ALA A 50 -2.98 -3.94 4.58
CA ALA A 50 -2.05 -2.99 3.98
C ALA A 50 -1.77 -3.49 2.56
N CYS A 51 -2.52 -2.96 1.60
CA CYS A 51 -2.56 -3.41 0.23
C CYS A 51 -1.48 -2.71 -0.58
N HIS A 52 -0.75 -3.43 -1.42
CA HIS A 52 0.27 -2.82 -2.26
C HIS A 52 -0.34 -2.13 -3.49
N VAL A 53 0.17 -0.95 -3.86
CA VAL A 53 -0.14 -0.31 -5.15
C VAL A 53 0.52 -1.09 -6.28
N LEU A 54 1.79 -1.47 -6.09
CA LEU A 54 2.55 -2.38 -6.94
C LEU A 54 2.92 -3.62 -6.13
N HIS A 55 2.55 -4.80 -6.60
CA HIS A 55 2.86 -6.05 -5.90
C HIS A 55 4.38 -6.27 -5.78
N SER A 56 4.81 -7.00 -4.74
CA SER A 56 6.22 -7.25 -4.43
C SER A 56 7.01 -7.95 -5.53
N GLY A 57 6.35 -8.88 -6.24
CA GLY A 57 6.91 -9.52 -7.44
C GLY A 57 7.13 -8.58 -8.64
N PHE A 58 6.60 -7.36 -8.61
CA PHE A 58 6.82 -6.30 -9.60
C PHE A 58 7.68 -5.16 -9.04
N GLY A 59 8.42 -5.40 -7.95
CA GLY A 59 9.32 -4.42 -7.34
C GLY A 59 8.69 -3.57 -6.25
N GLY A 60 7.44 -3.83 -5.87
CA GLY A 60 6.79 -3.18 -4.73
C GLY A 60 7.47 -3.54 -3.41
N LYS A 61 7.90 -2.53 -2.67
CA LYS A 61 8.46 -2.74 -1.32
C LYS A 61 7.66 -1.95 -0.31
N ASP A 62 7.75 -2.33 0.96
CA ASP A 62 7.30 -1.45 2.04
C ASP A 62 8.39 -0.41 2.35
N VAL A 63 9.66 -0.83 2.21
CA VAL A 63 10.87 0.00 2.45
C VAL A 63 11.86 -0.20 1.30
N PRO A 64 12.52 0.86 0.82
CA PRO A 64 12.39 2.27 1.25
C PRO A 64 11.11 2.96 0.74
N ASP A 65 10.27 2.25 -0.02
CA ASP A 65 9.08 2.79 -0.67
C ASP A 65 7.87 2.87 0.28
N HIS A 66 7.93 3.83 1.21
CA HIS A 66 6.84 4.13 2.14
C HIS A 66 5.61 4.74 1.43
N TYR A 67 5.54 4.73 0.10
CA TYR A 67 4.45 5.31 -0.69
C TYR A 67 3.67 4.26 -1.49
N ASN A 68 3.74 2.99 -1.05
CA ASN A 68 3.23 1.85 -1.81
C ASN A 68 2.12 1.06 -1.08
N LEU A 69 1.72 1.45 0.13
CA LEU A 69 0.63 0.78 0.86
C LEU A 69 -0.61 1.67 0.99
N TRP A 70 -1.78 1.09 0.72
CA TRP A 70 -3.09 1.70 0.91
C TRP A 70 -4.00 0.80 1.77
N PRO A 71 -4.97 1.35 2.52
CA PRO A 71 -5.86 0.56 3.37
C PRO A 71 -7.04 -0.01 2.57
N GLY A 72 -7.12 -1.33 2.46
CA GLY A 72 -8.19 -2.05 1.75
C GLY A 72 -8.74 -3.23 2.54
N CYS A 73 -10.03 -3.52 2.42
CA CYS A 73 -10.59 -4.76 2.96
C CYS A 73 -10.24 -5.95 2.06
N VAL A 74 -10.43 -7.18 2.54
CA VAL A 74 -10.10 -8.40 1.78
C VAL A 74 -10.75 -8.45 0.40
N VAL A 75 -12.00 -7.99 0.28
CA VAL A 75 -12.76 -7.99 -0.98
C VAL A 75 -12.12 -7.03 -1.98
N HIS A 76 -11.92 -5.77 -1.60
CA HIS A 76 -11.38 -4.76 -2.49
C HIS A 76 -9.89 -4.97 -2.78
N HIS A 77 -9.14 -5.56 -1.84
CA HIS A 77 -7.77 -6.00 -2.09
C HIS A 77 -7.72 -7.11 -3.14
N SER A 78 -8.55 -8.16 -2.98
CA SER A 78 -8.66 -9.24 -3.97
C SER A 78 -9.14 -8.72 -5.32
N GLU A 79 -10.06 -7.76 -5.32
CA GLU A 79 -10.57 -7.17 -6.54
C GLU A 79 -9.49 -6.39 -7.28
N GLN A 80 -8.70 -5.56 -6.59
CA GLN A 80 -7.56 -4.86 -7.19
C GLN A 80 -6.60 -5.85 -7.87
N HIS A 81 -6.30 -6.99 -7.23
CA HIS A 81 -5.49 -8.05 -7.84
C HIS A 81 -6.14 -8.66 -9.09
N HIS A 82 -7.46 -8.76 -9.13
CA HIS A 82 -8.19 -9.38 -10.21
C HIS A 82 -8.32 -8.48 -11.44
N ILE A 83 -8.70 -7.21 -11.24
CA ILE A 83 -9.00 -6.28 -12.36
C ILE A 83 -7.82 -5.38 -12.73
N GLY A 84 -6.78 -5.35 -11.90
CA GLY A 84 -5.63 -4.48 -12.06
C GLY A 84 -5.87 -3.04 -11.57
N ARG A 85 -4.78 -2.35 -11.22
CA ARG A 85 -4.81 -1.01 -10.63
C ARG A 85 -5.60 0.00 -11.46
N GLU A 86 -5.31 0.11 -12.76
CA GLU A 86 -5.92 1.15 -13.61
C GLU A 86 -7.45 0.98 -13.73
N SER A 87 -7.91 -0.26 -13.87
CA SER A 87 -9.34 -0.58 -13.87
C SER A 87 -9.97 -0.30 -12.51
N PHE A 88 -9.26 -0.58 -11.42
CA PHE A 88 -9.71 -0.35 -10.06
C PHE A 88 -9.87 1.15 -9.76
N ASP A 89 -8.84 1.95 -10.09
CA ASP A 89 -8.86 3.40 -9.93
C ASP A 89 -10.00 4.03 -10.74
N LYS A 90 -10.18 3.57 -11.99
CA LYS A 90 -11.30 4.01 -12.84
C LYS A 90 -12.66 3.63 -12.27
N LYS A 91 -12.81 2.41 -11.73
CA LYS A 91 -14.07 1.90 -11.20
C LYS A 91 -14.54 2.70 -9.97
N TYR A 92 -13.61 3.08 -9.10
CA TYR A 92 -13.93 3.78 -7.86
C TYR A 92 -13.68 5.29 -7.89
N GLU A 93 -13.23 5.79 -9.03
CA GLU A 93 -13.01 7.22 -9.28
C GLU A 93 -12.04 7.86 -8.27
N PHE A 94 -10.97 7.14 -7.92
CA PHE A 94 -9.86 7.63 -7.11
C PHE A 94 -8.56 6.94 -7.50
N SER A 95 -7.40 7.48 -7.07
CA SER A 95 -6.08 6.88 -7.32
C SER A 95 -5.55 6.20 -6.06
N VAL A 96 -5.38 4.86 -6.07
CA VAL A 96 -4.73 4.16 -4.93
C VAL A 96 -3.29 4.63 -4.71
N ARG A 97 -2.61 5.11 -5.75
CA ARG A 97 -1.26 5.68 -5.65
C ARG A 97 -1.27 6.95 -4.83
N GLU A 98 -2.17 7.88 -5.12
CA GLU A 98 -2.27 9.13 -4.36
C GLU A 98 -2.60 8.89 -2.89
N ILE A 99 -3.40 7.85 -2.60
CA ILE A 99 -3.69 7.42 -1.23
C ILE A 99 -2.41 6.91 -0.55
N ALA A 100 -1.68 5.99 -1.19
CA ALA A 100 -0.46 5.45 -0.62
C ALA A 100 0.61 6.52 -0.40
N GLU A 101 0.73 7.49 -1.31
CA GLU A 101 1.61 8.64 -1.17
C GLU A 101 1.25 9.51 0.05
N ARG A 102 -0.04 9.72 0.31
CA ARG A 102 -0.50 10.44 1.50
C ARG A 102 -0.15 9.69 2.77
N VAL A 103 -0.46 8.40 2.86
CA VAL A 103 -0.15 7.58 4.04
C VAL A 103 1.37 7.55 4.29
N GLY A 104 2.17 7.49 3.22
CA GLY A 104 3.63 7.55 3.34
C GLY A 104 4.15 8.87 3.90
N ARG A 105 3.58 10.00 3.47
CA ARG A 105 3.93 11.32 4.02
C ARG A 105 3.60 11.45 5.51
N GLU A 106 2.52 10.83 5.99
CA GLU A 106 2.21 10.85 7.43
C GLU A 106 3.31 10.19 8.26
N ILE A 107 3.88 9.11 7.74
CA ILE A 107 4.89 8.32 8.45
C ILE A 107 6.26 9.00 8.38
N LEU A 108 6.62 9.51 7.20
CA LEU A 108 7.95 10.08 6.97
C LEU A 108 8.07 11.52 7.50
N ASP A 109 7.03 12.32 7.33
CA ASP A 109 7.07 13.75 7.66
C ASP A 109 6.44 14.05 9.03
N GLY A 110 5.80 13.07 9.68
CA GLY A 110 5.05 13.26 10.91
C GLY A 110 3.83 14.17 10.76
N VAL A 111 3.43 14.46 9.51
CA VAL A 111 2.26 15.27 9.18
C VAL A 111 1.04 14.36 9.19
N GLU A 112 0.27 14.34 10.28
CA GLU A 112 -1.05 13.73 10.25
C GLU A 112 -1.93 14.51 9.25
N PHE A 113 -2.77 13.85 8.45
CA PHE A 113 -3.77 14.50 7.60
C PHE A 113 -5.18 14.44 8.22
N PRO A 114 -5.45 15.12 9.36
CA PRO A 114 -6.77 15.08 9.99
C PRO A 114 -7.86 15.82 9.19
N ASP A 115 -7.48 16.80 8.33
CA ASP A 115 -8.42 17.84 7.85
C ASP A 115 -8.62 17.89 6.32
N GLN A 116 -8.05 16.95 5.57
CA GLN A 116 -8.35 16.82 4.12
C GLN A 116 -9.54 15.87 3.93
N PRO A 117 -10.35 15.98 2.86
CA PRO A 117 -11.69 15.38 2.70
C PRO A 117 -11.90 13.89 3.05
N TYR A 118 -10.85 13.12 3.33
CA TYR A 118 -10.95 11.81 3.99
C TYR A 118 -11.25 11.88 5.51
N GLY A 119 -10.83 12.91 6.24
CA GLY A 119 -11.13 13.09 7.67
C GLY A 119 -12.59 13.48 7.94
N MET A 120 -13.18 14.29 7.06
CA MET A 120 -14.58 14.73 7.19
C MET A 120 -15.62 13.72 6.68
N GLU A 121 -15.29 12.87 5.70
CA GLU A 121 -16.21 11.80 5.24
C GLU A 121 -16.24 10.57 6.17
N VAL A 122 -15.30 10.44 7.12
CA VAL A 122 -15.18 9.28 8.02
C VAL A 122 -15.53 9.60 9.48
N ALA A 123 -15.58 10.88 9.90
CA ALA A 123 -15.82 11.24 11.30
C ALA A 123 -17.30 11.27 11.76
N HIS A 124 -18.27 11.02 10.88
CA HIS A 124 -19.69 10.94 11.24
C HIS A 124 -20.40 9.67 10.76
N LEU A 125 -19.73 8.52 10.97
CA LEU A 125 -20.37 7.21 11.12
C LEU A 125 -19.75 6.44 12.28
#